data_AF-A0A183P2C2-F1
#
_entry.id   AF-A0A183P2C2-F1
#
_cell.length_a   1.000
_cell.length_b   1.000
_cell.length_c   1.000
_cell.angle_alpha   90.00
_cell.angle_beta   90.00
_cell.angle_gamma   90.00
#
_symmetry.space_group_name_H-M   'P 1'
#
loop_
_entity.id
_entity.type
_entity.pdbx_description
1 polymer ?
#
loop_
_entity_poly.entity_id
_entity_poly.type
_entity_poly.pdbx_seq_one_letter_code
_entity_poly.pdbx_strand_id
1 'polypeptide(L)'
;MVVETKLSATAVQEEFTCELGYDPGIRVTYMPKHKYKKTGTFLGNKTMSIVFKQVISVENSYPRSMKLLVIDQLPVSTEDKLKIHLIEPLIKNPEKYDPTKPIRISKTKSIEWDIELAPYESRELVLKYLVEHPSIKDIDISTLGI
;
A
#
# COMPACT_ATOMS: atom_id res chain seq x y z
N MET A 1 -3.16 -25.32 20.48
CA MET A 1 -4.03 -25.22 19.30
C MET A 1 -3.24 -25.76 18.13
N VAL A 2 -3.56 -26.96 17.63
CA VAL A 2 -2.88 -27.56 16.47
C VAL A 2 -3.73 -27.21 15.25
N VAL A 3 -3.15 -26.50 14.29
CA VAL A 3 -3.82 -26.18 13.02
C VAL A 3 -3.39 -27.22 12.01
N GLU A 4 -4.31 -28.08 11.58
CA GLU A 4 -4.07 -29.07 10.53
C GLU A 4 -4.33 -28.40 9.17
N THR A 5 -3.28 -28.16 8.39
CA THR A 5 -3.39 -27.58 7.03
C THR A 5 -3.42 -28.71 6.02
N LYS A 6 -4.56 -28.92 5.35
CA LYS A 6 -4.68 -29.89 4.25
C LYS A 6 -4.21 -29.24 2.95
N LEU A 7 -3.03 -29.65 2.49
CA LEU A 7 -2.50 -29.27 1.19
C LEU A 7 -3.13 -30.16 0.11
N SER A 8 -3.76 -29.57 -0.89
CA SER A 8 -4.25 -30.27 -2.07
C SER A 8 -3.07 -30.89 -2.84
N ALA A 9 -3.23 -32.15 -3.27
CA ALA A 9 -2.24 -32.80 -4.11
C ALA A 9 -2.19 -32.10 -5.48
N THR A 10 -1.04 -31.51 -5.79
CA THR A 10 -0.76 -30.81 -7.04
C THR A 10 0.11 -31.71 -7.92
N ALA A 11 -0.08 -31.71 -9.24
CA ALA A 11 0.71 -32.55 -10.13
C ALA A 11 2.19 -32.12 -10.13
N VAL A 12 3.07 -33.04 -10.51
CA VAL A 12 4.50 -32.73 -10.63
C VAL A 12 4.68 -31.60 -11.67
N GLN A 13 5.31 -30.49 -11.24
CA GLN A 13 5.57 -29.25 -12.01
C GLN A 13 4.43 -28.21 -12.06
N GLU A 14 3.31 -28.41 -11.37
CA GLU A 14 2.30 -27.36 -11.24
C GLU A 14 2.65 -26.39 -10.09
N GLU A 15 2.36 -25.11 -10.30
CA GLU A 15 2.41 -24.11 -9.24
C GLU A 15 1.23 -24.31 -8.29
N PHE A 16 1.49 -24.19 -7.00
CA PHE A 16 0.47 -24.29 -5.97
C PHE A 16 0.53 -23.07 -5.06
N THR A 17 -0.63 -22.57 -4.65
CA THR A 17 -0.77 -21.44 -3.73
C THR A 17 -1.41 -21.93 -2.43
N CYS A 18 -0.83 -21.55 -1.30
CA CYS A 18 -1.43 -21.76 0.01
C CYS A 18 -1.22 -20.55 0.92
N GLU A 19 -2.12 -20.42 1.89
CA GLU A 19 -2.02 -19.43 2.95
C GLU A 19 -1.37 -20.08 4.17
N LEU A 20 -0.10 -19.78 4.42
CA LEU A 20 0.67 -20.31 5.56
C LEU A 20 0.63 -19.39 6.78
N GLY A 21 0.01 -18.22 6.66
CA GLY A 21 -0.04 -17.21 7.70
C GLY A 21 1.27 -16.44 7.86
N TYR A 22 1.60 -16.11 9.11
CA TYR A 22 2.76 -15.29 9.47
C TYR A 22 4.09 -15.99 9.19
N ASP A 23 5.00 -15.31 8.48
CA ASP A 23 6.39 -15.75 8.31
C ASP A 23 7.29 -15.11 9.40
N PRO A 24 7.91 -15.89 10.30
CA PRO A 24 8.72 -15.35 11.39
C PRO A 24 10.01 -14.66 10.96
N GLY A 25 10.50 -14.92 9.75
CA GLY A 25 11.72 -14.29 9.23
C GLY A 25 11.46 -13.06 8.37
N ILE A 26 10.20 -12.67 8.16
CA ILE A 26 9.85 -11.40 7.53
C ILE A 26 9.21 -10.47 8.57
N ARG A 27 9.86 -9.32 8.80
CA ARG A 27 9.35 -8.30 9.72
C ARG A 27 8.85 -7.10 8.93
N VAL A 28 7.58 -6.74 9.12
CA VAL A 28 6.96 -5.55 8.54
C VAL A 28 6.63 -4.58 9.65
N THR A 29 7.16 -3.36 9.57
CA THR A 29 6.96 -2.31 10.59
C THR A 29 6.34 -1.08 9.94
N TYR A 30 5.18 -0.67 10.42
CA TYR A 30 4.54 0.60 10.04
C TYR A 30 5.06 1.72 10.94
N MET A 31 5.78 2.67 10.36
CA MET A 31 6.21 3.86 11.08
C MET A 31 5.01 4.78 11.35
N PRO A 32 5.08 5.69 12.35
CA PRO A 32 4.01 6.64 12.62
C PRO A 32 3.58 7.41 11.37
N LYS A 33 2.28 7.37 11.08
CA LYS A 33 1.69 8.04 9.92
C LYS A 33 1.78 9.56 10.08
N HIS A 34 2.37 10.23 9.10
CA HIS A 34 2.46 11.68 9.09
C HIS A 34 1.29 12.28 8.29
N LYS A 35 0.67 13.33 8.83
CA LYS A 35 -0.40 14.08 8.16
C LYS A 35 -0.09 15.58 8.13
N TYR A 36 -0.22 16.19 6.97
CA TYR A 36 -0.01 17.63 6.77
C TYR A 36 -1.22 18.25 6.08
N LYS A 37 -1.88 19.22 6.73
CA LYS A 37 -3.02 19.94 6.17
C LYS A 37 -2.54 21.15 5.38
N LYS A 38 -3.02 21.28 4.14
CA LYS A 38 -2.91 22.49 3.31
C LYS A 38 -4.32 23.02 3.09
N THR A 39 -4.52 24.30 3.38
CA THR A 39 -5.77 25.00 3.03
C THR A 39 -5.44 26.01 1.96
N GLY A 40 -6.18 25.97 0.85
CA GLY A 40 -6.03 26.91 -0.26
C GLY A 40 -7.38 27.46 -0.70
N THR A 41 -7.38 28.69 -1.22
CA THR A 41 -8.54 29.31 -1.85
C THR A 41 -8.29 29.37 -3.35
N PHE A 42 -9.12 28.72 -4.15
CA PHE A 42 -9.05 28.78 -5.61
C PHE A 42 -10.42 29.17 -6.16
N LEU A 43 -10.49 30.28 -6.90
CA LEU A 43 -11.73 30.83 -7.48
C LEU A 43 -12.90 30.94 -6.48
N GLY A 44 -12.65 31.44 -5.26
CA GLY A 44 -13.70 31.70 -4.26
C GLY A 44 -14.22 30.48 -3.50
N ASN A 45 -13.88 29.26 -3.93
CA ASN A 45 -14.19 28.03 -3.18
C ASN A 45 -13.00 27.63 -2.30
N LYS A 46 -13.27 27.37 -1.01
CA LYS A 46 -12.27 26.87 -0.07
C LYS A 46 -12.07 25.37 -0.31
N THR A 47 -10.86 24.99 -0.71
CA THR A 47 -10.46 23.59 -0.87
C THR A 47 -9.52 23.23 0.27
N MET A 48 -9.83 22.14 0.96
CA MET A 48 -8.94 21.58 1.97
C MET A 48 -8.24 20.36 1.37
N SER A 49 -6.93 20.31 1.53
CA SER A 49 -6.14 19.18 1.09
C SER A 49 -5.25 18.66 2.21
N ILE A 50 -5.10 17.35 2.29
CA ILE A 50 -4.37 16.68 3.37
C ILE A 50 -3.40 15.70 2.73
N VAL A 51 -2.11 15.90 3.00
CA VAL A 51 -1.07 14.97 2.59
C VAL A 51 -0.90 13.94 3.70
N PHE A 52 -0.98 12.66 3.34
CA PHE A 52 -0.63 11.54 4.19
C PHE A 52 0.70 10.95 3.72
N LYS A 53 1.54 10.55 4.66
CA LYS A 53 2.76 9.79 4.41
C LYS A 53 2.85 8.62 5.39
N GLN A 54 2.92 7.42 4.84
CA GLN A 54 3.19 6.17 5.54
C GLN A 54 4.54 5.63 5.08
N VAL A 55 5.39 5.24 6.04
CA VAL A 55 6.65 4.54 5.77
C VAL A 55 6.52 3.13 6.32
N ILE A 56 6.87 2.14 5.50
CA ILE A 56 6.72 0.72 5.79
C ILE A 56 8.12 0.11 5.68
N SER A 57 8.69 -0.32 6.80
CA SER A 57 9.97 -1.02 6.81
C SER A 57 9.72 -2.52 6.66
N VAL A 58 10.34 -3.14 5.67
CA VAL A 58 10.26 -4.58 5.42
C VAL A 58 11.65 -5.17 5.55
N GLU A 59 11.81 -6.15 6.43
CA GLU A 59 13.09 -6.73 6.77
C GLU A 59 13.08 -8.25 6.59
N ASN A 60 14.14 -8.75 5.97
CA ASN A 60 14.43 -10.16 5.84
C ASN A 60 15.42 -10.58 6.93
N SER A 61 15.02 -11.46 7.84
CA SER A 61 15.89 -12.02 8.91
C SER A 61 16.55 -13.34 8.51
N TYR A 62 16.34 -13.85 7.29
CA TYR A 62 16.94 -15.09 6.82
C TYR A 62 18.34 -14.89 6.22
N PRO A 63 19.22 -15.91 6.28
CA PRO A 63 20.53 -15.92 5.62
C PRO A 63 20.47 -16.10 4.09
N ARG A 64 19.30 -15.89 3.46
CA ARG A 64 19.08 -16.09 2.02
C ARG A 64 18.26 -14.94 1.46
N SER A 65 18.38 -14.68 0.15
CA SER A 65 17.55 -13.70 -0.53
C SER A 65 16.08 -14.13 -0.55
N MET A 66 15.17 -13.16 -0.51
CA MET A 66 13.73 -13.36 -0.57
C MET A 66 13.06 -12.40 -1.53
N LYS A 67 12.17 -12.92 -2.36
CA LYS A 67 11.27 -12.15 -3.21
C LYS A 67 9.95 -11.99 -2.47
N LEU A 68 9.50 -10.75 -2.35
CA LEU A 68 8.30 -10.38 -1.60
C LEU A 68 7.43 -9.49 -2.48
N LEU A 69 6.12 -9.78 -2.47
CA LEU A 69 5.10 -8.86 -2.96
C LEU A 69 4.47 -8.19 -1.75
N VAL A 70 4.73 -6.89 -1.58
CA VAL A 70 4.10 -6.09 -0.53
C VAL A 70 2.92 -5.35 -1.14
N ILE A 71 1.76 -5.42 -0.47
CA ILE A 71 0.52 -4.82 -0.96
C ILE A 71 -0.03 -3.90 0.13
N ASP A 72 -0.32 -2.65 -0.21
CA ASP A 72 -1.00 -1.69 0.67
C ASP A 72 -2.12 -0.98 -0.08
N GLN A 73 -3.17 -0.57 0.62
CA GLN A 73 -4.33 0.08 0.01
C GLN A 73 -4.02 1.55 -0.28
N LEU A 74 -4.24 1.98 -1.52
CA LEU A 74 -4.44 3.41 -1.79
C LEU A 74 -5.90 3.70 -1.48
N PRO A 75 -6.21 4.62 -0.54
CA PRO A 75 -7.60 4.89 -0.21
C PRO A 75 -8.39 5.25 -1.47
N VAL A 76 -9.64 4.80 -1.52
CA VAL A 76 -10.57 5.13 -2.60
C VAL A 76 -11.73 5.88 -1.98
N SER A 77 -12.11 7.01 -2.58
CA SER A 77 -13.27 7.75 -2.11
C SER A 77 -14.56 7.02 -2.47
N THR A 78 -15.48 6.91 -1.53
CA THR A 78 -16.88 6.52 -1.79
C THR A 78 -17.74 7.71 -2.23
N GLU A 79 -17.27 8.95 -2.04
CA GLU A 79 -17.98 10.17 -2.43
C GLU A 79 -17.30 10.85 -3.64
N ASP A 80 -18.10 11.27 -4.63
CA ASP A 80 -17.64 11.91 -5.87
C ASP A 80 -16.83 13.21 -5.66
N LYS A 81 -16.86 13.79 -4.45
CA LYS A 81 -16.25 15.08 -4.14
C LYS A 81 -14.84 15.00 -3.55
N LEU A 82 -14.37 13.81 -3.19
CA LEU A 82 -13.06 13.63 -2.58
C LEU A 82 -12.10 13.00 -3.60
N LYS A 83 -11.04 13.75 -3.92
CA LYS A 83 -10.03 13.36 -4.92
C LYS A 83 -8.78 12.88 -4.22
N ILE A 84 -8.24 11.77 -4.71
CA ILE A 84 -7.05 11.14 -4.14
C ILE A 84 -5.96 11.15 -5.20
N HIS A 85 -4.82 11.75 -4.87
CA HIS A 85 -3.67 11.84 -5.77
C HIS A 85 -2.48 11.11 -5.14
N LEU A 86 -2.00 10.06 -5.78
CA LEU A 86 -0.78 9.38 -5.39
C LEU A 86 0.42 10.31 -5.64
N ILE A 87 1.29 10.46 -4.63
CA ILE A 87 2.52 11.27 -4.70
C ILE A 87 3.74 10.34 -4.71
N GLU A 88 3.78 9.36 -3.81
CA GLU A 88 4.84 8.34 -3.75
C GLU A 88 4.18 6.97 -3.49
N PRO A 89 4.60 5.89 -4.17
CA PRO A 89 5.68 5.85 -5.16
C PRO A 89 5.29 6.51 -6.50
N LEU A 90 6.30 6.95 -7.27
CA LEU A 90 6.10 7.52 -8.60
C LEU A 90 5.82 6.40 -9.61
N ILE A 91 4.56 6.23 -9.98
CA ILE A 91 4.12 5.23 -10.97
C ILE A 91 3.76 5.97 -12.27
N LYS A 92 4.38 5.56 -13.37
CA LYS A 92 4.02 6.05 -14.71
C LYS A 92 2.72 5.37 -15.14
N ASN A 93 1.74 6.15 -15.58
CA ASN A 93 0.43 5.68 -16.05
C ASN A 93 -0.32 4.84 -14.97
N PRO A 94 -0.62 5.42 -13.80
CA PRO A 94 -1.22 4.70 -12.66
C PRO A 94 -2.59 4.07 -12.95
N GLU A 95 -3.26 4.49 -14.01
CA GLU A 95 -4.51 3.92 -14.52
C GLU A 95 -4.35 2.56 -15.22
N LYS A 96 -3.14 2.24 -15.69
CA LYS A 96 -2.87 1.00 -16.43
C LYS A 96 -2.11 0.02 -15.54
N TYR A 97 -2.77 -1.07 -15.18
CA TYR A 97 -2.10 -2.20 -14.54
C TYR A 97 -1.08 -2.84 -15.50
N ASP A 98 0.17 -2.93 -15.07
CA ASP A 98 1.27 -3.57 -15.79
C ASP A 98 2.01 -4.52 -14.82
N PRO A 99 1.81 -5.85 -14.94
CA PRO A 99 2.43 -6.83 -14.04
C PRO A 99 3.95 -6.91 -14.20
N THR A 100 4.52 -6.35 -15.27
CA THR A 100 5.98 -6.37 -15.49
C THR A 100 6.71 -5.31 -14.69
N LYS A 101 5.99 -4.34 -14.13
CA LYS A 101 6.59 -3.26 -13.33
C LYS A 101 6.73 -3.69 -11.88
N PRO A 102 7.88 -3.41 -11.23
CA PRO A 102 8.09 -3.78 -9.83
C PRO A 102 7.24 -2.94 -8.87
N ILE A 103 6.77 -1.76 -9.30
CA ILE A 103 5.84 -0.94 -8.54
C ILE A 103 4.66 -0.60 -9.43
N ARG A 104 3.45 -0.93 -8.98
CA ARG A 104 2.23 -0.84 -9.80
C ARG A 104 1.00 -0.62 -8.92
N ILE A 105 -0.08 -0.13 -9.55
CA ILE A 105 -1.40 -0.07 -8.93
C ILE A 105 -2.22 -1.23 -9.46
N SER A 106 -2.71 -2.07 -8.56
CA SER A 106 -3.58 -3.20 -8.88
C SER A 106 -4.92 -2.73 -9.45
N LYS A 107 -5.68 -3.65 -10.05
CA LYS A 107 -7.05 -3.37 -10.51
C LYS A 107 -7.98 -2.94 -9.37
N THR A 108 -7.68 -3.36 -8.13
CA THR A 108 -8.43 -3.03 -6.91
C THR A 108 -7.94 -1.77 -6.22
N LYS A 109 -7.09 -0.96 -6.88
CA LYS A 109 -6.52 0.28 -6.32
C LYS A 109 -5.62 0.06 -5.10
N SER A 110 -4.93 -1.06 -5.03
CA SER A 110 -3.82 -1.28 -4.09
C SER A 110 -2.49 -0.93 -4.74
N ILE A 111 -1.55 -0.43 -3.97
CA ILE A 111 -0.15 -0.31 -4.39
C ILE A 111 0.54 -1.64 -4.14
N GLU A 112 1.23 -2.14 -5.15
CA GLU A 112 2.01 -3.36 -5.10
C GLU A 112 3.49 -3.03 -5.29
N TRP A 113 4.34 -3.53 -4.40
CA TRP A 113 5.81 -3.50 -4.51
C TRP A 113 6.35 -4.92 -4.60
N ASP A 114 6.87 -5.26 -5.77
CA ASP A 114 7.68 -6.45 -6.01
C ASP A 114 9.14 -6.13 -5.66
N ILE A 115 9.59 -6.68 -4.54
CA ILE A 115 10.92 -6.41 -3.98
C ILE A 115 11.70 -7.70 -3.77
N GLU A 116 12.99 -7.64 -4.05
CA GLU A 116 13.94 -8.66 -3.62
C GLU A 116 14.81 -8.09 -2.50
N LEU A 117 14.83 -8.78 -1.35
CA LEU A 117 15.66 -8.47 -0.20
C LEU A 117 16.81 -9.47 -0.11
N ALA A 118 18.03 -8.97 -0.03
CA ALA A 118 19.22 -9.76 0.27
C ALA A 118 19.16 -10.34 1.70
N PRO A 119 20.06 -11.27 2.05
CA PRO A 119 20.16 -11.78 3.42
C PRO A 119 20.32 -10.62 4.42
N TYR A 120 19.51 -10.63 5.48
CA TYR A 120 19.55 -9.62 6.55
C TYR A 120 19.28 -8.17 6.09
N GLU A 121 18.73 -7.97 4.89
CA GLU A 121 18.41 -6.63 4.36
C GLU A 121 17.08 -6.10 4.94
N SER A 122 17.08 -4.80 5.23
CA SER A 122 15.86 -4.01 5.48
C SER A 122 15.68 -2.95 4.39
N ARG A 123 14.44 -2.77 3.93
CA ARG A 123 14.06 -1.77 2.92
C ARG A 123 12.85 -0.99 3.37
N GLU A 124 12.90 0.33 3.17
CA GLU A 124 11.75 1.21 3.38
C GLU A 124 10.94 1.37 2.10
N LEU A 125 9.62 1.21 2.22
CA LEU A 125 8.63 1.53 1.21
C LEU A 125 7.84 2.75 1.66
N VAL A 126 7.56 3.68 0.75
CA VAL A 126 6.86 4.92 1.08
C VAL A 126 5.57 5.00 0.29
N LEU A 127 4.47 5.13 1.02
CA LEU A 127 3.15 5.47 0.48
C LEU A 127 2.80 6.88 0.90
N LYS A 128 2.64 7.76 -0.08
CA LYS A 128 2.29 9.16 0.13
C LYS A 128 1.22 9.59 -0.85
N TYR A 129 0.16 10.19 -0.35
CA TYR A 129 -0.97 10.62 -1.16
C TYR A 129 -1.58 11.90 -0.63
N LEU A 130 -2.22 12.66 -1.53
CA LEU A 130 -3.01 13.84 -1.23
C LEU A 130 -4.49 13.47 -1.28
N VAL A 131 -5.22 13.86 -0.24
CA VAL A 131 -6.68 13.85 -0.23
C VAL A 131 -7.15 15.28 -0.37
N GLU A 132 -7.89 15.60 -1.44
CA GLU A 132 -8.52 16.91 -1.64
C GLU A 132 -10.02 16.79 -1.48
N HIS A 133 -10.62 17.74 -0.75
CA HIS A 133 -12.07 17.81 -0.60
C HIS A 133 -12.56 19.27 -0.51
N PRO A 134 -13.82 19.54 -0.93
CA PRO A 134 -14.41 20.87 -0.75
C PRO A 134 -14.62 21.16 0.74
N SER A 135 -14.24 22.34 1.21
CA SER A 135 -14.32 22.69 2.64
C SER A 135 -15.73 23.03 3.14
N ILE A 136 -16.77 22.76 2.33
CA ILE A 136 -18.18 23.08 2.64
C ILE A 136 -18.77 22.07 3.65
N LYS A 137 -18.10 20.94 3.91
CA LYS A 137 -18.53 19.95 4.89
C LYS A 137 -17.41 19.63 5.88
N ASP A 138 -17.76 19.61 7.16
CA ASP A 138 -16.96 18.98 8.22
C ASP A 138 -16.99 17.47 7.98
N ILE A 139 -16.05 16.98 7.19
CA ILE A 139 -15.86 15.55 6.98
C ILE A 139 -14.95 15.05 8.10
N ASP A 140 -15.47 14.14 8.91
CA ASP A 140 -14.66 13.42 9.87
C ASP A 140 -13.79 12.39 9.14
N ILE A 141 -12.54 12.78 8.92
CA ILE A 141 -11.54 11.96 8.23
C ILE A 141 -11.15 10.72 9.08
N SER A 142 -11.58 10.64 10.35
CA SER A 142 -11.36 9.46 11.20
C SER A 142 -12.33 8.30 10.95
N THR A 143 -13.49 8.57 10.31
CA THR A 143 -14.46 7.54 9.91
C THR A 143 -14.17 6.88 8.57
N LEU A 144 -13.25 7.44 7.78
CA LEU A 144 -12.63 6.72 6.68
C LEU A 144 -11.59 5.81 7.33
N GLY A 145 -11.70 4.49 7.21
CA GLY A 145 -10.73 3.55 7.79
C GLY A 145 -9.35 3.66 7.13
N ILE A 146 -8.61 4.73 7.42
CA ILE A 146 -7.27 5.07 6.93
C ILE A 146 -6.24 5.14 8.05
#